data_AF-A0A6B9VCK0-F1
#
_entry.id   AF-A0A6B9VCK0-F1
#
_cell.length_a   1.000
_cell.length_b   1.000
_cell.length_c   1.000
_cell.angle_alpha   90.00
_cell.angle_beta   90.00
_cell.angle_gamma   90.00
#
_symmetry.space_group_name_H-M   'P 1'
#
loop_
_entity.id
_entity.type
_entity.pdbx_description
1 polymer ?
#
loop_
_entity_poly.entity_id
_entity_poly.type
_entity_poly.pdbx_seq_one_letter_code
_entity_poly.pdbx_strand_id
1 'polypeptide(L)'
;MGSKSSWSMVALAIMALSVVAMLDGCMAQSFCNTSLAELFKCKPAVTPPNPSPPTPECCAVVAKADLKCLCGLKNSPWCQLWGSI
;
A
#
# COMPACT_ATOMS: atom_id res chain seq x y z
N MET A 1 -3.55 8.54 -46.99
CA MET A 1 -3.27 8.95 -45.60
C MET A 1 -3.77 7.90 -44.59
N GLY A 2 -3.13 6.73 -44.51
CA GLY A 2 -3.56 5.59 -43.67
C GLY A 2 -2.87 5.46 -42.31
N SER A 3 -2.03 6.41 -41.92
CA SER A 3 -1.06 6.21 -40.82
C SER A 3 -1.51 6.67 -39.43
N LYS A 4 -2.71 7.26 -39.30
CA LYS A 4 -3.16 7.92 -38.04
C LYS A 4 -3.81 6.97 -37.03
N SER A 5 -4.41 5.88 -37.52
CA SER A 5 -5.19 4.95 -36.69
C SER A 5 -4.30 3.96 -35.93
N SER A 6 -3.18 3.52 -36.53
CA SER A 6 -2.26 2.57 -35.91
C SER A 6 -1.53 3.13 -34.69
N TRP A 7 -1.19 4.43 -34.69
CA TRP A 7 -0.50 5.06 -33.56
C TRP A 7 -1.41 5.17 -32.34
N SER A 8 -2.67 5.58 -32.56
CA SER A 8 -3.65 5.72 -31.48
C SER A 8 -3.93 4.40 -30.77
N MET A 9 -3.98 3.29 -31.51
CA MET A 9 -4.15 1.94 -30.95
C MET A 9 -2.97 1.53 -30.07
N VAL A 10 -1.74 1.80 -30.52
CA VAL A 10 -0.53 1.49 -29.75
C VAL A 10 -0.45 2.37 -28.49
N ALA A 11 -0.77 3.66 -28.59
CA ALA A 11 -0.77 4.57 -27.45
C ALA A 11 -1.81 4.16 -26.38
N LEU A 12 -3.01 3.75 -26.80
CA LEU A 12 -4.05 3.24 -25.91
C LEU A 12 -3.63 1.93 -25.23
N ALA A 13 -2.99 1.02 -25.97
CA ALA A 13 -2.48 -0.23 -25.41
C ALA A 13 -1.37 0.02 -24.36
N ILE A 14 -0.44 0.95 -24.63
CA ILE A 14 0.61 1.33 -23.68
C ILE A 14 0.03 1.96 -22.41
N MET A 15 -0.96 2.85 -22.54
CA MET A 15 -1.67 3.44 -21.40
C MET A 15 -2.44 2.40 -20.58
N ALA A 16 -3.10 1.44 -21.22
CA ALA A 16 -3.80 0.38 -20.50
C ALA A 16 -2.82 -0.54 -19.73
N LEU A 17 -1.71 -0.91 -20.37
CA LEU A 17 -0.67 -1.73 -19.75
C LEU A 17 0.00 -1.02 -18.57
N SER A 18 0.26 0.29 -18.68
CA SER A 18 0.85 1.05 -17.59
C SER A 18 -0.08 1.09 -16.38
N VAL A 19 -1.37 1.35 -16.57
CA VAL A 19 -2.38 1.35 -15.49
C VAL A 19 -2.47 0.00 -14.78
N VAL A 20 -2.46 -1.11 -15.52
CA VAL A 20 -2.47 -2.46 -14.93
C VAL A 20 -1.21 -2.72 -14.11
N ALA A 21 -0.03 -2.34 -14.61
CA ALA A 21 1.24 -2.53 -13.90
C ALA A 21 1.30 -1.75 -12.56
N MET A 22 0.71 -0.56 -12.49
CA MET A 22 0.65 0.21 -11.24
C MET A 22 -0.39 -0.30 -10.24
N LEU A 23 -1.42 -1.04 -10.69
CA LEU A 23 -2.37 -1.71 -9.79
C LEU A 23 -1.74 -2.94 -9.11
N ASP A 24 -1.02 -3.78 -9.87
CA ASP A 24 -0.24 -4.89 -9.31
C ASP A 24 0.84 -4.37 -8.34
N GLY A 25 1.50 -3.29 -8.73
CA GLY A 25 2.45 -2.56 -7.89
C GLY A 25 1.82 -1.80 -6.72
N CYS A 26 0.53 -1.93 -6.42
CA CYS A 26 -0.08 -1.37 -5.21
C CYS A 26 -0.56 -2.50 -4.27
N MET A 27 -1.01 -3.62 -4.83
CA MET A 27 -1.54 -4.75 -4.08
C MET A 27 -0.48 -5.80 -3.70
N ALA A 28 0.60 -5.91 -4.50
CA ALA A 28 1.72 -6.82 -4.25
C ALA A 28 2.91 -6.16 -3.55
N GLN A 29 2.79 -4.90 -3.13
CA GLN A 29 3.87 -4.21 -2.42
C GLN A 29 3.96 -4.80 -1.02
N SER A 30 5.01 -5.57 -0.76
CA SER A 30 5.47 -5.77 0.60
C SER A 30 5.73 -4.40 1.23
N PHE A 31 4.83 -3.96 2.10
CA PHE A 31 4.97 -2.75 2.88
C PHE A 31 5.95 -3.06 4.01
N CYS A 32 7.19 -2.58 3.89
CA CYS A 32 8.20 -2.72 4.94
C CYS A 32 8.39 -4.17 5.46
N ASN A 33 8.70 -5.08 4.53
CA ASN A 33 8.91 -6.52 4.81
C ASN A 33 7.67 -7.27 5.36
N THR A 34 6.48 -6.68 5.25
CA THR A 34 5.20 -7.32 5.57
C THR A 34 4.14 -6.94 4.53
N SER A 35 2.94 -7.50 4.58
CA SER A 35 1.83 -7.10 3.70
C SER A 35 0.89 -6.13 4.43
N LEU A 36 0.15 -5.32 3.67
CA LEU A 36 -0.85 -4.43 4.24
C LEU A 36 -1.91 -5.23 5.04
N ALA A 37 -2.33 -6.39 4.53
CA ALA A 37 -3.28 -7.28 5.20
C ALA A 37 -2.76 -7.79 6.57
N GLU A 38 -1.47 -8.08 6.68
CA GLU A 38 -0.86 -8.45 7.96
C GLU A 38 -0.81 -7.25 8.93
N LEU A 39 -0.54 -6.04 8.42
CA LEU A 39 -0.57 -4.81 9.22
C LEU A 39 -1.99 -4.46 9.71
N PHE A 40 -3.04 -4.81 8.96
CA PHE A 40 -4.42 -4.63 9.39
C PHE A 40 -4.75 -5.40 10.66
N LYS A 41 -4.05 -6.50 10.97
CA LYS A 41 -4.19 -7.22 12.25
C LYS A 41 -3.79 -6.36 13.45
N CYS A 42 -2.94 -5.35 13.23
CA CYS A 42 -2.53 -4.38 14.24
C CYS A 42 -3.47 -3.18 14.37
N LYS A 43 -4.46 -3.01 13.48
CA LYS A 43 -5.41 -1.88 13.50
C LYS A 43 -5.94 -1.55 14.92
N PRO A 44 -6.52 -2.49 15.68
CA PRO A 44 -7.09 -2.15 17.00
C PRO A 44 -6.05 -1.65 18.02
N ALA A 45 -4.76 -1.94 17.83
CA ALA A 45 -3.67 -1.49 18.69
C ALA A 45 -3.01 -0.17 18.24
N VAL A 46 -3.30 0.30 17.02
CA VAL A 46 -2.67 1.50 16.44
C VAL A 46 -3.68 2.60 16.08
N THR A 47 -4.98 2.35 16.23
CA THR A 47 -6.04 3.34 15.99
C THR A 47 -6.36 4.11 17.29
N PRO A 48 -6.19 5.44 17.33
CA PRO A 48 -6.67 6.29 18.43
C PRO A 48 -8.21 6.34 18.46
N PRO A 49 -8.86 6.79 19.55
CA PRO A 49 -8.28 7.38 20.76
C PRO A 49 -7.88 6.38 21.85
N ASN A 50 -8.44 5.17 21.86
CA ASN A 50 -8.21 4.19 22.92
C ASN A 50 -7.76 2.84 22.35
N PRO A 51 -6.48 2.70 21.95
CA PRO A 51 -5.97 1.48 21.36
C PRO A 51 -6.09 0.30 22.35
N SER A 52 -6.54 -0.84 21.84
CA SER A 52 -6.58 -2.09 22.58
C SER A 52 -5.19 -2.73 22.64
N PRO A 53 -4.90 -3.57 23.64
CA PRO A 53 -3.63 -4.30 23.68
C PRO A 53 -3.45 -5.13 22.40
N PRO A 54 -2.22 -5.21 21.87
CA PRO A 54 -1.94 -5.92 20.62
C PRO A 54 -2.16 -7.43 20.79
N THR A 55 -2.69 -8.06 19.74
CA THR A 55 -2.81 -9.51 19.69
C THR A 55 -1.43 -10.16 19.44
N PRO A 56 -1.23 -11.42 19.83
CA PRO A 56 0.01 -12.15 19.53
C PRO A 56 0.33 -12.18 18.03
N GLU A 57 -0.69 -12.19 17.18
CA GLU A 57 -0.58 -12.14 15.73
C GLU A 57 0.00 -10.80 15.26
N CYS A 58 -0.51 -9.69 15.79
CA CYS A 58 0.06 -8.37 15.51
C CYS A 58 1.54 -8.30 15.95
N CYS A 59 1.87 -8.84 17.13
CA CYS A 59 3.26 -8.89 17.59
C CYS A 59 4.17 -9.71 16.67
N ALA A 60 3.68 -10.84 16.15
CA ALA A 60 4.42 -11.67 15.19
C ALA A 60 4.66 -10.97 13.85
N VAL A 61 3.71 -10.14 13.41
CA VAL A 61 3.85 -9.29 12.21
C VAL A 61 4.88 -8.20 12.45
N VAL A 62 4.77 -7.45 13.55
CA VAL A 62 5.68 -6.36 13.90
C VAL A 62 7.11 -6.87 14.10
N ALA A 63 7.29 -8.07 14.67
CA ALA A 63 8.61 -8.69 14.85
C ALA A 63 9.33 -9.00 13.52
N LYS A 64 8.58 -9.17 12.43
CA LYS A 64 9.11 -9.44 11.08
C LYS A 64 9.17 -8.18 10.22
N ALA A 65 8.46 -7.12 10.60
CA ALA A 65 8.36 -5.90 9.83
C ALA A 65 9.62 -5.03 9.97
N ASP A 66 9.94 -4.28 8.91
CA ASP A 66 10.99 -3.27 8.95
C ASP A 66 10.45 -2.00 9.64
N LEU A 67 10.78 -1.87 10.92
CA LEU A 67 10.39 -0.72 11.74
C LEU A 67 10.94 0.61 11.22
N LYS A 68 12.11 0.63 10.56
CA LYS A 68 12.70 1.87 10.03
C LYS A 68 11.90 2.35 8.83
N CYS A 69 11.51 1.44 7.96
CA CYS A 69 10.61 1.70 6.85
C CYS A 69 9.22 2.16 7.35
N LEU A 70 8.64 1.47 8.34
CA LEU A 70 7.35 1.87 8.95
C LEU A 70 7.41 3.26 9.59
N CYS A 71 8.51 3.61 10.27
CA CYS A 71 8.71 4.94 10.81
C CYS A 71 8.78 6.03 9.73
N GLY A 72 9.33 5.73 8.55
CA GLY A 72 9.31 6.65 7.42
C GLY A 72 7.90 6.97 6.93
N LEU A 73 6.99 6.00 7.04
CA LEU A 73 5.59 6.13 6.64
C LEU A 73 4.72 6.88 7.66
N LYS A 74 5.14 6.93 8.93
CA LYS A 74 4.45 7.71 9.98
C LYS A 74 4.22 9.17 9.57
N ASN A 75 5.20 9.78 8.90
CA ASN A 75 5.13 11.16 8.44
C ASN A 75 4.57 11.30 7.02
N SER A 76 4.13 10.21 6.39
CA SER A 76 3.51 10.27 5.07
C SER A 76 2.12 10.91 5.16
N PRO A 77 1.72 11.70 4.15
CA PRO A 77 0.37 12.27 4.08
C PRO A 77 -0.73 11.20 4.15
N TRP A 78 -0.44 10.00 3.66
CA TRP A 78 -1.33 8.83 3.71
C TRP A 78 -1.69 8.43 5.15
N CYS A 79 -0.73 8.46 6.08
CA CYS A 79 -0.96 8.11 7.48
C CYS A 79 -1.77 9.18 8.21
N GLN A 80 -1.62 10.46 7.83
CA GLN A 80 -2.39 11.58 8.38
C GLN A 80 -3.87 11.53 7.99
N LEU A 81 -4.15 11.15 6.73
CA LEU A 81 -5.52 10.95 6.25
C LEU A 81 -6.22 9.79 6.97
N TRP A 82 -5.50 8.70 7.22
CA TRP A 82 -6.06 7.51 7.88
C TRP A 82 -6.28 7.66 9.39
N GLY A 83 -5.64 8.65 10.03
CA GLY A 83 -5.88 9.00 11.44
C GLY A 83 -7.04 9.96 11.68
N SER A 84 -7.67 10.47 10.61
CA SER A 84 -8.78 11.43 10.66
C SER A 84 -10.15 10.84 10.27
N ILE A 85 -10.21 9.53 10.00
CA ILE A 85 -11.43 8.73 9.78
C ILE A 85 -11.69 7.84 10.99
#